data_AF-A0A1V5IDI7-F1
#
_entry.id   AF-A0A1V5IDI7-F1
#
_cell.length_a   1.000
_cell.length_b   1.000
_cell.length_c   1.000
_cell.angle_alpha   90.00
_cell.angle_beta   90.00
_cell.angle_gamma   90.00
#
_symmetry.space_group_name_H-M   'P 1'
#
loop_
_entity.id
_entity.type
_entity.pdbx_description
1 polymer ?
#
loop_
_entity_poly.entity_id
_entity_poly.type
_entity_poly.pdbx_seq_one_letter_code
_entity_poly.pdbx_strand_id
1 'polypeptide(L)' 'MDLATKEKFKWKFYRLAVLLNIIILLVGIGILSLFWMPEKYLIPIVLLIGLLAIGLTLYFLGQYRKTREWLDHPE' A
#
# COMPACT_ATOMS: atom_id res chain seq x y z
N MET A 1 -12.08 -16.83 20.78
CA MET A 1 -11.22 -16.83 19.57
C MET A 1 -10.17 -17.90 19.74
N ASP A 2 -10.23 -18.92 18.87
CA ASP A 2 -9.19 -19.94 18.74
C ASP A 2 -7.82 -19.33 18.39
N LEU A 3 -6.74 -19.97 18.82
CA LEU A 3 -5.36 -19.50 18.60
C LEU A 3 -5.04 -19.35 17.11
N ALA A 4 -5.54 -20.27 16.27
CA ALA A 4 -5.36 -20.22 14.83
C ALA A 4 -6.04 -18.99 14.18
N THR A 5 -7.18 -18.54 14.72
CA THR A 5 -7.89 -17.36 14.19
C THR A 5 -7.16 -16.06 14.52
N LYS A 6 -6.56 -15.95 15.71
CA LYS A 6 -5.71 -14.80 16.08
C LYS A 6 -4.46 -14.70 15.22
N GLU A 7 -3.87 -15.82 14.86
CA GLU A 7 -2.64 -15.86 14.06
C GLU A 7 -2.88 -15.47 12.60
N LYS A 8 -3.99 -15.94 12.00
CA LYS A 8 -4.44 -15.49 10.68
C LYS A 8 -4.72 -13.99 10.64
N PHE A 9 -5.29 -13.43 11.71
CA PHE A 9 -5.55 -12.00 11.81
C PHE A 9 -4.26 -11.17 11.84
N LYS A 10 -3.28 -11.56 12.65
CA LYS A 10 -1.97 -10.90 12.70
C LYS A 10 -1.31 -10.84 11.32
N TRP A 11 -1.37 -11.93 10.56
CA TRP A 11 -0.82 -11.97 9.19
C TRP A 11 -1.54 -11.06 8.20
N LYS A 12 -2.88 -10.98 8.26
CA LYS A 12 -3.67 -10.05 7.42
C LYS A 12 -3.31 -8.59 7.73
N PHE A 13 -3.20 -8.25 9.02
CA PHE A 13 -2.82 -6.90 9.45
C PHE A 13 -1.38 -6.56 9.07
N TYR A 14 -0.43 -7.48 9.28
CA TYR A 14 0.96 -7.31 8.87
C TYR A 14 1.08 -7.07 7.36
N ARG A 15 0.33 -7.83 6.56
CA ARG A 15 0.29 -7.63 5.10
C ARG A 15 -0.21 -6.23 4.73
N LEU A 16 -1.27 -5.74 5.37
CA LEU A 16 -1.76 -4.37 5.16
C LEU A 16 -0.71 -3.33 5.55
N ALA A 17 -0.09 -3.48 6.72
CA ALA A 17 0.93 -2.55 7.18
C ALA A 17 2.15 -2.50 6.22
N VAL A 18 2.62 -3.65 5.74
CA VAL A 18 3.70 -3.73 4.74
C VAL A 18 3.30 -3.04 3.45
N LEU A 19 2.07 -3.26 2.97
CA LEU A 19 1.60 -2.69 1.71
C LEU A 19 1.44 -1.16 1.79
N LEU A 20 0.98 -0.65 2.92
CA LEU A 20 0.94 0.78 3.20
C LEU A 20 2.36 1.38 3.23
N ASN A 21 3.32 0.71 3.86
CA ASN A 21 4.71 1.17 3.88
C ASN A 21 5.31 1.22 2.46
N ILE A 22 5.03 0.22 1.62
CA ILE A 22 5.46 0.23 0.21
C ILE A 22 4.89 1.45 -0.53
N ILE A 23 3.61 1.79 -0.31
CA ILE A 23 2.99 2.98 -0.90
C ILE A 23 3.70 4.26 -0.42
N ILE A 24 3.96 4.39 0.88
CA ILE A 24 4.65 5.56 1.46
C ILE A 24 6.05 5.69 0.86
N LEU A 25 6.80 4.59 0.74
CA LEU A 25 8.13 4.58 0.14
C LEU A 25 8.09 4.97 -1.35
N LEU A 26 7.13 4.44 -2.12
CA LEU A 26 6.93 4.81 -3.52
C LEU A 26 6.66 6.30 -3.69
N VAL A 27 5.79 6.86 -2.86
CA VAL A 27 5.49 8.31 -2.87
C VAL A 27 6.75 9.11 -2.51
N GLY A 28 7.49 8.68 -1.48
CA GLY A 28 8.75 9.32 -1.09
C GLY A 28 9.79 9.32 -2.22
N ILE A 29 9.99 8.17 -2.88
CA ILE A 29 10.88 8.06 -4.05
C ILE A 29 10.39 8.95 -5.19
N GLY A 30 9.08 8.99 -5.44
CA GLY A 30 8.47 9.88 -6.42
C GLY A 30 8.79 11.34 -6.16
N ILE A 31 8.64 11.80 -4.93
CA ILE A 31 8.99 13.18 -4.54
C ILE A 31 10.50 13.42 -4.68
N LEU A 32 11.35 12.51 -4.21
CA LEU A 32 12.80 12.64 -4.33
C LEU A 32 13.27 12.70 -5.80
N SER A 33 12.59 11.98 -6.68
CA SER A 33 12.88 12.00 -8.12
C SER A 33 12.69 13.38 -8.76
N LEU A 34 11.85 14.24 -8.18
CA LEU A 34 11.67 15.62 -8.65
C LEU A 34 12.93 16.47 -8.47
N PHE A 35 13.78 16.12 -7.49
CA PHE A 35 15.00 16.88 -7.17
C PHE A 35 16.26 16.26 -7.80
N TRP A 36 16.26 14.96 -8.07
CA TRP A 36 17.47 14.23 -8.45
C TRP A 36 17.54 13.82 -9.92
N MET A 37 16.41 13.85 -10.65
CA MET A 37 16.32 13.31 -12.00
C MET A 37 16.51 14.39 -13.08
N PRO A 38 17.22 14.10 -14.19
CA PRO A 38 17.26 15.00 -15.35
C PRO A 38 15.85 15.23 -15.94
N GLU A 39 15.56 16.46 -16.40
CA GLU A 39 14.23 16.85 -16.90
C GLU A 39 13.63 15.89 -17.95
N LYS A 40 14.49 15.34 -18.82
CA LYS A 40 14.11 14.36 -19.85
C LYS A 40 13.43 13.09 -19.28
N TYR A 41 13.81 12.69 -18.06
CA TYR A 41 13.33 11.47 -17.41
C TYR A 41 12.38 11.75 -16.24
N LEU A 42 12.33 12.98 -15.76
CA LEU A 42 11.52 13.38 -14.61
C LEU A 42 10.02 13.10 -14.85
N ILE A 43 9.46 13.62 -15.94
CA ILE A 43 8.03 13.45 -16.25
C ILE A 43 7.62 11.96 -16.38
N PRO A 44 8.28 11.13 -17.21
CA PRO A 44 7.87 9.72 -17.35
C PRO A 44 8.05 8.92 -16.06
N ILE A 45 9.09 9.19 -15.26
CA ILE A 45 9.33 8.45 -14.01
C ILE A 45 8.31 8.86 -12.93
N VAL A 46 8.04 10.15 -12.79
CA VAL A 46 7.01 10.65 -11.85
C VAL A 46 5.63 10.13 -12.23
N LEU A 47 5.29 10.10 -13.52
CA LEU A 47 4.03 9.51 -13.99
C LEU A 47 3.95 8.01 -13.67
N LEU A 48 5.01 7.25 -13.94
CA LEU A 48 5.06 5.81 -13.68
C LEU A 48 4.91 5.51 -12.18
N ILE A 49 5.68 6.21 -11.33
CA ILE A 49 5.62 6.05 -9.88
C ILE A 49 4.25 6.48 -9.35
N GLY A 50 3.70 7.58 -9.86
CA GLY A 50 2.37 8.06 -9.49
C GLY A 50 1.27 7.04 -9.83
N LEU A 51 1.29 6.48 -11.04
CA LEU A 51 0.36 5.43 -11.47
C LEU A 51 0.46 4.18 -10.57
N LEU A 52 1.68 3.74 -10.27
CA LEU A 52 1.91 2.61 -9.37
C LEU A 52 1.39 2.89 -7.95
N ALA A 53 1.66 4.07 -7.40
CA ALA A 53 1.20 4.47 -6.08
C ALA A 53 -0.33 4.54 -6.00
N ILE A 54 -0.99 5.09 -7.02
CA ILE A 54 -2.47 5.13 -7.12
C ILE A 54 -3.03 3.71 -7.18
N GLY A 55 -2.49 2.85 -8.05
CA GLY A 55 -2.94 1.46 -8.20
C GLY A 55 -2.81 0.66 -6.90
N LEU A 56 -1.66 0.78 -6.22
CA LEU A 56 -1.43 0.15 -4.92
C LEU A 56 -2.35 0.70 -3.83
N THR A 57 -2.64 2.01 -3.85
CA THR A 57 -3.56 2.63 -2.89
C THR A 57 -4.98 2.11 -3.07
N LEU A 58 -5.47 1.99 -4.30
CA LEU A 58 -6.79 1.41 -4.59
C LEU A 58 -6.85 -0.06 -4.17
N TYR A 59 -5.80 -0.84 -4.42
CA TYR A 59 -5.70 -2.21 -3.94
C TYR A 59 -5.72 -2.29 -2.40
N PHE A 60 -4.93 -1.43 -1.73
CA PHE A 60 -4.90 -1.33 -0.27
C PHE A 60 -6.27 -1.01 0.30
N LEU A 61 -6.99 -0.03 -0.27
CA LEU A 61 -8.35 0.33 0.12
C LEU A 61 -9.31 -0.87 0.04
N GLY A 62 -9.22 -1.65 -1.03
CA GLY A 62 -10.02 -2.88 -1.18
C GLY A 62 -9.70 -3.92 -0.12
N GLN A 63 -8.42 -4.17 0.17
CA GLN A 63 -8.00 -5.11 1.22
C GLN A 63 -8.36 -4.63 2.63
N TYR A 64 -8.25 -3.32 2.85
CA TYR A 64 -8.60 -2.68 4.12
C TYR A 64 -10.09 -2.83 4.40
N ARG A 65 -10.96 -2.54 3.43
CA ARG A 65 -12.42 -2.72 3.55
C ARG A 65 -12.79 -4.16 3.89
N LYS A 66 -12.25 -5.14 3.16
CA LYS A 66 -12.46 -6.58 3.44
C LYS A 66 -12.01 -6.99 4.84
N THR A 67 -10.89 -6.44 5.31
CA THR A 67 -10.38 -6.73 6.65
C THR A 67 -11.21 -6.06 7.73
N ARG A 68 -11.78 -4.88 7.45
CA ARG A 68 -12.67 -4.15 8.35
C ARG A 68 -14.04 -4.81 8.46
N GLU A 69 -14.63 -5.25 7.35
CA GLU A 69 -15.87 -6.03 7.32
C GLU A 69 -15.74 -7.34 8.11
N TRP A 70 -14.59 -8.02 8.00
CA TRP A 70 -14.30 -9.20 8.82
C TRP A 70 -14.17 -8.89 10.32
N LEU A 71 -13.73 -7.68 10.69
CA LEU A 71 -13.67 -7.24 12.09
C LEU A 71 -15.06 -6.92 12.66
N ASP A 72 -15.94 -6.33 11.83
CA ASP A 72 -17.30 -5.95 12.21
C ASP A 72 -18.23 -7.19 12.25
N HIS A 73 -17.96 -8.21 11.43
CA HIS A 73 -18.66 -9.50 11.41
C HIS A 73 -17.67 -10.67 11.45
N PRO A 74 -17.12 -11.00 12.63
CA PRO A 74 -16.27 -12.18 12.79
C PRO A 74 -17.16 -13.42 12.88
N GLU A 75 -17.44 -14.04 11.74
CA GLU A 75 -18.11 -15.35 11.64
C GLU A 75 -17.31 -16.45 12.36
#